data_AF-G4TV47-F1
#
_entry.id   AF-G4TV47-F1
#
_cell.length_a   1.000
_cell.length_b   1.000
_cell.length_c   1.000
_cell.angle_alpha   90.00
_cell.angle_beta   90.00
_cell.angle_gamma   90.00
#
_symmetry.space_group_name_H-M   'P 1'
#
loop_
_entity.id
_entity.type
_entity.pdbx_description
1 polymer ?
#
loop_
_entity_poly.entity_id
_entity_poly.type
_entity_poly.pdbx_seq_one_letter_code
_entity_poly.pdbx_strand_id
1 'polypeptide(L)'
;MDSSEVGAQLDTIRPGGHISIVPLRTTKENFTISQDEVYYAVGDSQSLISILISYVTWCHASLAWPTRFDPTSPNATVKLENVLQYYRASSFALASPAYSNPNSRNASYQPTGEWIPEKIKNSPFWKCLDSTTASALPIMNPPPKEPGHKILARLAAPLWWALLGGAGIVLCIIAFICWLIRYYAWNWRGILEEKERQRMKLRDETLFQYEQFP
;
A
#
# COMPACT_ATOMS: atom_id res chain seq x y z
N MET A 1 -13.84 -19.55 17.69
CA MET A 1 -14.30 -18.34 16.98
C MET A 1 -15.46 -18.72 16.06
N ASP A 2 -16.31 -17.77 15.65
CA ASP A 2 -17.29 -18.02 14.58
C ASP A 2 -16.73 -17.51 13.24
N SER A 3 -17.14 -18.16 12.15
CA SER A 3 -16.77 -17.81 10.77
C SER A 3 -17.09 -16.36 10.38
N SER A 4 -17.99 -15.70 11.11
CA SER A 4 -18.32 -14.28 11.00
C SER A 4 -17.20 -13.33 11.46
N GLU A 5 -16.37 -13.75 12.43
CA GLU A 5 -15.28 -12.95 13.00
C GLU A 5 -13.92 -13.27 12.35
N VAL A 6 -13.70 -14.52 11.95
CA VAL A 6 -12.41 -15.00 11.44
C VAL A 6 -12.36 -15.19 9.91
N GLY A 7 -13.48 -14.95 9.22
CA GLY A 7 -13.60 -15.23 7.79
C GLY A 7 -13.79 -16.72 7.49
N ALA A 8 -13.90 -17.04 6.21
CA ALA A 8 -14.09 -18.42 5.77
C ALA A 8 -12.87 -19.29 6.12
N GLN A 9 -13.11 -20.54 6.48
CA GLN A 9 -12.10 -21.50 6.96
C GLN A 9 -10.95 -21.82 5.97
N LEU A 10 -11.10 -21.36 4.72
CA LEU A 10 -10.19 -21.54 3.61
C LEU A 10 -9.67 -20.22 3.03
N ASP A 11 -9.76 -19.11 3.76
CA ASP A 11 -9.26 -17.82 3.27
C ASP A 11 -7.72 -17.81 3.22
N THR A 12 -7.16 -18.26 2.09
CA THR A 12 -5.74 -18.11 1.75
C THR A 12 -5.35 -16.64 1.54
N ILE A 13 -6.31 -15.71 1.56
CA ILE A 13 -6.13 -14.28 1.33
C ILE A 13 -5.98 -13.52 2.67
N ARG A 14 -5.91 -14.20 3.82
CA ARG A 14 -5.55 -13.53 5.08
C ARG A 14 -4.05 -13.22 5.09
N PRO A 15 -3.62 -11.95 5.29
CA PRO A 15 -2.20 -11.58 5.24
C PRO A 15 -1.28 -12.34 6.22
N GLY A 16 -1.82 -12.92 7.30
CA GLY A 16 -1.08 -13.71 8.30
C GLY A 16 -1.13 -15.24 8.12
N GLY A 17 -1.85 -15.73 7.10
CA GLY A 17 -2.03 -17.15 6.84
C GLY A 17 -3.18 -17.79 7.64
N HIS A 18 -3.16 -19.11 7.78
CA HIS A 18 -4.22 -19.85 8.46
C HIS A 18 -4.13 -19.69 9.99
N ILE A 19 -5.29 -19.78 10.64
CA ILE A 19 -5.36 -19.73 12.11
C ILE A 19 -4.76 -21.01 12.68
N SER A 20 -3.85 -20.81 13.61
CA SER A 20 -3.12 -21.86 14.29
C SER A 20 -3.24 -21.70 15.80
N ILE A 21 -2.88 -22.75 16.52
CA ILE A 21 -2.85 -22.81 17.97
C ILE A 21 -1.52 -23.40 18.44
N VAL A 22 -0.99 -22.85 19.53
CA VAL A 22 0.23 -23.31 20.20
C VAL A 22 -0.07 -23.53 21.69
N PRO A 23 0.23 -24.71 22.25
CA PRO A 23 0.22 -24.91 23.69
C PRO A 23 1.45 -24.26 24.33
N LEU A 24 1.22 -23.51 25.40
CA LEU A 24 2.24 -22.84 26.20
C LEU A 24 2.25 -23.45 27.59
N ARG A 25 3.34 -24.17 27.90
CA ARG A 25 3.60 -24.72 29.24
C ARG A 25 4.91 -24.16 29.77
N THR A 26 5.00 -23.90 31.07
CA THR A 26 6.27 -23.53 31.69
C THR A 26 7.25 -24.71 31.63
N THR A 27 8.51 -24.44 31.30
CA THR A 27 9.61 -25.43 31.39
C THR A 27 10.49 -25.22 32.62
N LYS A 28 10.33 -24.10 33.32
CA LYS A 28 11.24 -23.68 34.39
C LYS A 28 10.56 -23.81 35.75
N GLU A 29 11.28 -24.44 36.68
CA GLU A 29 10.87 -24.59 38.10
C GLU A 29 10.84 -23.27 38.87
N ASN A 30 11.39 -22.18 38.31
CA ASN A 30 11.38 -20.86 38.95
C ASN A 30 9.99 -20.25 39.09
N PHE A 31 9.04 -20.70 38.28
CA PHE A 31 7.65 -20.31 38.46
C PHE A 31 7.04 -21.26 39.51
N THR A 32 6.70 -20.74 40.69
CA THR A 32 5.96 -21.46 41.75
C THR A 32 4.52 -21.72 41.30
N ILE A 33 4.37 -22.56 40.27
CA ILE A 33 3.13 -22.83 39.57
C ILE A 33 2.98 -24.34 39.43
N SER A 34 1.74 -24.83 39.51
CA SER A 34 1.45 -26.23 39.19
C SER A 34 1.86 -26.53 37.75
N GLN A 35 2.54 -27.66 37.51
CA GLN A 35 2.90 -28.12 36.16
C GLN A 35 1.68 -28.35 35.24
N ASP A 36 0.47 -28.33 35.82
CA ASP A 36 -0.81 -28.45 35.12
C ASP A 36 -1.32 -27.14 34.51
N GLU A 37 -0.67 -25.99 34.74
CA GLU A 37 -1.09 -24.72 34.17
C GLU A 37 -0.69 -24.63 32.69
N VAL A 38 -1.64 -24.93 31.80
CA VAL A 38 -1.48 -24.87 30.35
C VAL A 38 -2.26 -23.68 29.80
N TYR A 39 -1.56 -22.83 29.05
CA TYR A 39 -2.16 -21.78 28.25
C TYR A 39 -2.09 -22.13 26.78
N TYR A 40 -2.91 -21.48 25.96
CA TYR A 40 -2.89 -21.63 24.52
C TYR A 40 -2.85 -20.26 23.87
N ALA A 41 -1.94 -20.08 22.92
CA ALA A 41 -1.94 -18.94 22.03
C ALA A 41 -2.63 -19.33 20.72
N VAL A 42 -3.60 -18.51 20.29
CA VAL A 42 -4.37 -18.70 19.07
C VAL A 42 -4.21 -17.46 18.20
N GLY A 43 -3.92 -17.66 16.92
CA GLY A 43 -3.77 -16.54 16.00
C GLY A 43 -3.24 -16.99 14.64
N ASP A 44 -2.79 -16.04 13.86
CA ASP A 44 -2.16 -16.30 12.56
C ASP A 44 -0.87 -17.10 12.71
N SER A 45 -0.64 -18.06 11.81
CA SER A 45 0.56 -18.92 11.80
C SER A 45 1.87 -18.12 11.89
N GLN A 46 2.01 -17.05 11.10
CA GLN A 46 3.21 -16.22 11.08
C GLN A 46 3.39 -15.43 12.38
N SER A 47 2.30 -14.84 12.89
CA SER A 47 2.31 -14.11 14.17
C SER A 47 2.69 -15.03 15.33
N LEU A 48 2.14 -16.26 15.36
CA LEU A 48 2.46 -17.26 16.38
C LEU A 48 3.94 -17.68 16.34
N ILE A 49 4.49 -17.92 15.15
CA ILE A 49 5.92 -18.27 15.02
C ILE A 49 6.80 -17.11 15.53
N SER A 50 6.45 -15.87 15.17
CA SER A 50 7.24 -14.69 15.56
C SER A 50 7.25 -14.47 17.08
N ILE A 51 6.11 -14.65 17.75
CA ILE A 51 6.00 -14.44 19.19
C ILE A 51 6.47 -15.64 20.00
N LEU A 52 6.44 -16.85 19.45
CA LEU A 52 6.89 -18.07 20.13
C LEU A 52 8.35 -17.94 20.61
N ILE A 53 9.21 -17.33 19.80
CA ILE A 53 10.60 -17.05 20.19
C ILE A 53 10.62 -16.21 21.47
N SER A 54 9.78 -15.17 21.54
CA SER A 54 9.67 -14.31 22.72
C SER A 54 9.15 -15.06 23.94
N TYR A 55 8.18 -15.95 23.79
CA TYR A 55 7.69 -16.76 24.92
C TYR A 55 8.77 -17.72 25.45
N VAL A 56 9.56 -18.32 24.57
CA VAL A 56 10.65 -19.22 24.95
C VAL A 56 11.77 -18.44 25.65
N THR A 57 12.14 -17.26 25.13
CA THR A 57 13.25 -16.47 25.69
C THR A 57 12.89 -15.77 27.00
N TRP A 58 11.71 -15.16 27.07
CA TRP A 58 11.32 -14.30 28.20
C TRP A 58 10.51 -15.05 29.26
N CYS A 59 9.61 -15.93 28.84
CA CYS A 59 8.71 -16.65 29.75
C CYS A 59 9.09 -18.11 29.97
N HIS A 60 10.18 -18.59 29.36
CA HIS A 60 10.61 -19.99 29.44
C HIS A 60 9.47 -20.97 29.10
N ALA A 61 8.64 -20.60 28.12
CA ALA A 61 7.61 -21.48 27.61
C ALA A 61 8.26 -22.66 26.86
N SER A 62 7.58 -23.79 26.88
CA SER A 62 7.94 -24.96 26.09
C SER A 62 7.83 -24.66 24.61
N LEU A 63 8.81 -25.15 23.85
CA LEU A 63 8.81 -25.01 22.40
C LEU A 63 7.84 -26.04 21.82
N ALA A 64 6.73 -25.55 21.26
CA ALA A 64 5.74 -26.35 20.57
C ALA A 64 5.43 -25.71 19.22
N TRP A 65 5.38 -26.53 18.17
CA TRP A 65 5.05 -26.06 16.84
C TRP A 65 3.57 -25.67 16.73
N PRO A 66 3.24 -24.54 16.08
CA PRO A 66 1.85 -24.20 15.79
C PRO A 66 1.18 -25.28 14.97
N THR A 67 -0.02 -25.66 15.38
CA THR A 67 -0.87 -26.60 14.66
C THR A 67 -2.09 -25.88 14.14
N ARG A 68 -2.64 -26.34 13.01
CA ARG A 68 -3.84 -25.75 12.44
C ARG A 68 -4.99 -25.83 13.44
N PHE A 69 -5.66 -24.71 13.68
CA PHE A 69 -6.78 -24.65 14.60
C PHE A 69 -8.10 -24.62 13.83
N ASP A 70 -9.00 -25.53 14.19
CA ASP A 70 -10.37 -25.53 13.70
C ASP A 70 -11.33 -25.06 14.81
N PRO A 71 -11.87 -23.84 14.72
CA PRO A 71 -12.77 -23.32 15.73
C PRO A 71 -14.19 -23.91 15.69
N THR A 72 -14.55 -24.60 14.61
CA THR A 72 -15.89 -25.20 14.39
C THR A 72 -15.95 -26.66 14.82
N SER A 73 -14.79 -27.31 14.98
CA SER A 73 -14.72 -28.69 15.43
C SER A 73 -15.30 -28.85 16.85
N PRO A 74 -16.20 -29.82 17.08
CA PRO A 74 -16.74 -30.07 18.42
C PRO A 74 -15.65 -30.53 19.40
N ASN A 75 -14.55 -31.09 18.89
CA ASN A 75 -13.40 -31.55 19.66
C ASN A 75 -12.25 -30.52 19.70
N ALA A 76 -12.52 -29.24 19.44
CA ALA A 76 -11.50 -28.19 19.52
C ALA A 76 -10.91 -28.10 20.94
N THR A 77 -9.58 -28.11 21.04
CA THR A 77 -8.83 -28.02 22.32
C THR A 77 -9.14 -26.74 23.08
N VAL A 78 -9.46 -25.67 22.35
CA VAL A 78 -9.81 -24.36 22.89
C VAL A 78 -11.09 -23.88 22.21
N LYS A 79 -12.01 -23.34 23.01
CA LYS A 79 -13.26 -22.71 22.55
C LYS A 79 -13.21 -21.21 22.82
N LEU A 80 -14.14 -20.43 22.22
CA LEU A 80 -14.19 -18.97 22.49
C LEU A 80 -14.40 -18.67 23.97
N GLU A 81 -15.16 -19.50 24.65
CA GLU A 81 -15.44 -19.37 26.09
C GLU A 81 -14.17 -19.48 26.93
N ASN A 82 -13.12 -20.12 26.41
CA ASN A 82 -11.86 -20.32 27.09
C ASN A 82 -10.86 -19.18 26.86
N VAL A 83 -11.22 -18.19 26.03
CA VAL A 83 -10.33 -17.06 25.73
C VAL A 83 -10.32 -16.09 26.91
N LEU A 84 -9.13 -15.84 27.42
CA LEU A 84 -8.88 -14.90 28.51
C LEU A 84 -8.80 -13.47 27.99
N GLN A 85 -8.03 -13.27 26.93
CA GLN A 85 -7.76 -11.95 26.39
C GLN A 85 -7.46 -11.99 24.89
N TYR A 86 -8.06 -11.04 24.17
CA TYR A 86 -7.77 -10.77 22.76
C TYR A 86 -6.76 -9.63 22.65
N TYR A 87 -5.84 -9.76 21.71
CA TYR A 87 -4.82 -8.78 21.39
C TYR A 87 -4.95 -8.35 19.93
N ARG A 88 -4.56 -7.10 19.66
CA ARG A 88 -4.46 -6.51 18.29
C ARG A 88 -5.70 -6.80 17.42
N ALA A 89 -6.78 -6.06 17.67
CA ALA A 89 -8.04 -6.16 16.90
C ALA A 89 -8.54 -7.61 16.75
N SER A 90 -8.43 -8.41 17.82
CA SER A 90 -8.90 -9.80 17.87
C SER A 90 -8.21 -10.77 16.89
N SER A 91 -7.04 -10.41 16.37
CA SER A 91 -6.24 -11.29 15.49
C SER A 91 -5.42 -12.34 16.25
N PHE A 92 -5.17 -12.09 17.53
CA PHE A 92 -4.43 -12.96 18.42
C PHE A 92 -5.16 -13.09 19.75
N ALA A 93 -5.12 -14.26 20.36
CA ALA A 93 -5.81 -14.53 21.62
C ALA A 93 -4.98 -15.46 22.51
N LEU A 94 -5.03 -15.20 23.81
CA LEU A 94 -4.58 -16.14 24.81
C LEU A 94 -5.78 -16.79 25.50
N ALA A 95 -5.72 -18.11 25.63
CA ALA A 95 -6.78 -18.92 26.19
C ALA A 95 -6.27 -19.88 27.26
N SER A 96 -7.15 -20.28 28.16
CA SER A 96 -6.88 -21.32 29.16
C SER A 96 -8.05 -22.28 29.24
N PRO A 97 -7.83 -23.61 29.21
CA PRO A 97 -8.92 -24.59 29.37
C PRO A 97 -9.52 -24.57 30.78
N ALA A 98 -8.81 -24.00 31.76
CA ALA A 98 -9.32 -23.83 33.12
C ALA A 98 -10.28 -22.64 33.26
N TYR A 99 -10.40 -21.83 32.22
CA TYR A 99 -11.30 -20.69 32.16
C TYR A 99 -12.45 -20.99 31.20
N SER A 100 -13.67 -20.64 31.60
CA SER A 100 -14.84 -20.78 30.74
C SER A 100 -15.80 -19.63 31.01
N ASN A 101 -16.14 -18.90 29.95
CA ASN A 101 -17.14 -17.86 29.95
C ASN A 101 -18.28 -18.14 28.97
N PRO A 102 -19.51 -18.30 29.47
CA PRO A 102 -20.68 -18.47 28.60
C PRO A 102 -21.03 -17.20 27.80
N ASN A 103 -20.70 -16.01 28.29
CA ASN A 103 -21.02 -14.73 27.66
C ASN A 103 -20.08 -14.34 26.51
N SER A 104 -19.05 -15.14 26.22
CA SER A 104 -18.00 -14.79 25.24
C SER A 104 -18.52 -14.78 23.79
N ARG A 105 -19.71 -15.33 23.59
CA ARG A 105 -20.42 -15.39 22.31
C ARG A 105 -21.36 -14.21 22.09
N ASN A 106 -21.63 -13.42 23.13
CA ASN A 106 -22.54 -12.29 23.05
C ASN A 106 -21.75 -11.02 22.77
N ALA A 107 -21.76 -10.55 21.52
CA ALA A 107 -21.05 -9.34 21.10
C ALA A 107 -21.55 -8.07 21.80
N SER A 108 -22.78 -8.07 22.33
CA SER A 108 -23.36 -6.94 23.08
C SER A 108 -23.09 -7.01 24.58
N TYR A 109 -22.46 -8.08 25.06
CA TYR A 109 -22.15 -8.23 26.47
C TYR A 109 -20.97 -7.35 26.86
N GLN A 110 -21.25 -6.37 27.72
CA GLN A 110 -20.22 -5.58 28.39
C GLN A 110 -20.04 -6.15 29.81
N PRO A 111 -18.88 -6.75 30.13
CA PRO A 111 -18.65 -7.26 31.47
C PRO A 111 -18.61 -6.10 32.48
N THR A 112 -19.34 -6.23 33.58
CA THR A 112 -19.45 -5.24 34.65
C THR A 112 -18.40 -5.42 35.77
N GLY A 113 -17.41 -6.31 35.60
CA GLY A 113 -16.37 -6.62 36.60
C GLY A 113 -15.10 -7.27 36.04
N GLU A 114 -14.15 -7.63 36.90
CA GLU A 114 -12.90 -8.29 36.49
C GLU A 114 -13.16 -9.65 35.85
N TRP A 115 -12.73 -9.76 34.60
CA TRP A 115 -13.04 -10.85 33.69
C TRP A 115 -12.25 -12.14 33.97
N ILE A 116 -11.01 -11.97 34.43
CA ILE A 116 -10.04 -13.05 34.60
C ILE A 116 -10.00 -13.45 36.08
N PRO A 117 -10.16 -14.74 36.42
CA PRO A 117 -10.10 -15.20 37.80
C PRO A 117 -8.79 -14.79 38.47
N GLU A 118 -8.84 -14.35 39.73
CA GLU A 118 -7.67 -13.88 40.47
C GLU A 118 -6.52 -14.91 40.48
N LYS A 119 -6.83 -16.20 40.50
CA LYS A 119 -5.86 -17.29 40.42
C LYS A 119 -4.99 -17.21 39.14
N ILE A 120 -5.61 -16.94 38.00
CA ILE A 120 -4.93 -16.80 36.70
C ILE A 120 -4.22 -15.43 36.66
N LYS A 121 -4.92 -14.37 37.06
CA LYS A 121 -4.38 -13.00 37.06
C LYS A 121 -3.12 -12.88 37.93
N ASN A 122 -3.04 -13.62 39.03
CA ASN A 122 -1.89 -13.65 39.93
C ASN A 122 -0.80 -14.65 39.52
N SER A 123 -1.04 -15.51 38.53
CA SER A 123 -0.01 -16.42 38.01
C SER A 123 1.15 -15.62 37.39
N PRO A 124 2.40 -15.84 37.85
CA PRO A 124 3.55 -15.14 37.28
C PRO A 124 3.81 -15.56 35.83
N PHE A 125 3.41 -16.77 35.44
CA PHE A 125 3.52 -17.22 34.05
C PHE A 125 2.50 -16.51 33.16
N TRP A 126 1.24 -16.40 33.59
CA TRP A 126 0.23 -15.60 32.89
C TRP A 126 0.68 -14.15 32.69
N LYS A 127 1.16 -13.49 33.76
CA LYS A 127 1.65 -12.10 33.68
C LYS A 127 2.79 -11.95 32.67
N CYS A 128 3.70 -12.92 32.62
CA CYS A 128 4.77 -12.92 31.63
C CYS A 128 4.21 -13.05 30.21
N LEU A 129 3.29 -13.99 29.98
CA LEU A 129 2.68 -14.20 28.67
C LEU A 129 1.89 -12.95 28.22
N ASP A 130 1.07 -12.37 29.07
CA ASP A 130 0.30 -11.15 28.78
C ASP A 130 1.23 -9.98 28.44
N SER A 131 2.22 -9.70 29.29
CA SER A 131 3.19 -8.61 29.07
C SER A 131 4.02 -8.82 27.80
N THR A 132 4.48 -10.05 27.55
CA THR A 132 5.24 -10.39 26.34
C THR A 132 4.35 -10.28 25.10
N THR A 133 3.08 -10.65 25.17
CA THR A 133 2.15 -10.51 24.04
C THR A 133 1.82 -9.06 23.76
N ALA A 134 1.59 -8.26 24.79
CA ALA A 134 1.34 -6.84 24.62
C ALA A 134 2.53 -6.10 23.98
N SER A 135 3.76 -6.52 24.29
CA SER A 135 4.99 -5.85 23.84
C SER A 135 5.58 -6.41 22.54
N ALA A 136 5.65 -7.73 22.40
CA ALA A 136 6.40 -8.41 21.33
C ALA A 136 5.53 -8.85 20.14
N LEU A 137 4.20 -8.82 20.26
CA LEU A 137 3.32 -9.21 19.15
C LEU A 137 3.47 -8.17 18.01
N PRO A 138 3.95 -8.59 16.81
CA PRO A 138 4.24 -7.65 15.75
C PRO A 138 2.98 -6.94 15.27
N ILE A 139 3.07 -5.61 15.15
CA ILE A 139 2.08 -4.83 14.43
C ILE A 139 2.46 -4.94 12.96
N MET A 140 1.69 -5.67 12.16
CA MET A 140 1.74 -5.44 10.73
C MET A 140 1.28 -4.00 10.50
N ASN A 141 2.24 -3.13 10.17
CA ASN A 141 1.91 -1.81 9.66
C ASN A 141 1.05 -2.01 8.40
N PRO A 142 0.06 -1.13 8.15
CA PRO A 142 -0.66 -1.16 6.90
C PRO A 142 0.36 -1.12 5.75
N PRO A 143 0.08 -1.81 4.63
CA PRO A 143 0.98 -1.80 3.48
C PRO A 143 1.34 -0.35 3.15
N PRO A 144 2.62 -0.06 2.85
CA PRO A 144 3.04 1.29 2.50
C PRO A 144 2.13 1.79 1.39
N LYS A 145 1.50 2.95 1.61
CA LYS A 145 0.66 3.58 0.58
C LYS A 145 1.50 3.65 -0.70
N GLU A 146 0.97 3.07 -1.78
CA GLU A 146 1.67 3.08 -3.06
C GLU A 146 2.17 4.49 -3.36
N PRO A 147 3.42 4.66 -3.82
CA PRO A 147 3.97 5.96 -4.13
C PRO A 147 3.07 6.61 -5.18
N GLY A 148 2.30 7.60 -4.74
CA GLY A 148 1.24 8.18 -5.56
C GLY A 148 1.82 8.68 -6.87
N HIS A 149 1.46 8.04 -7.98
CA HIS A 149 1.86 8.40 -9.35
C HIS A 149 1.43 9.84 -9.75
N LYS A 150 0.75 10.55 -8.85
CA LYS A 150 0.34 11.95 -8.97
C LYS A 150 1.51 12.93 -9.13
N ILE A 151 2.71 12.60 -8.65
CA ILE A 151 3.88 13.50 -8.79
C ILE A 151 4.39 13.49 -10.24
N LEU A 152 4.50 12.30 -10.86
CA LEU A 152 4.98 12.14 -12.23
C LEU A 152 4.00 12.76 -13.23
N ALA A 153 2.69 12.57 -13.02
CA ALA A 153 1.65 13.19 -13.84
C ALA A 153 1.65 14.74 -13.76
N ARG A 154 1.94 15.31 -12.58
CA ARG A 154 2.00 16.77 -12.39
C ARG A 154 3.19 17.43 -13.10
N LEU A 155 4.31 16.72 -13.24
CA LEU A 155 5.50 17.24 -13.93
C LEU A 155 5.43 17.03 -15.45
N ALA A 156 4.82 15.95 -15.92
CA ALA A 156 4.72 15.65 -17.35
C ALA A 156 3.76 16.59 -18.10
N ALA A 157 2.66 17.00 -17.45
CA ALA A 157 1.64 17.86 -18.07
C ALA A 157 2.15 19.21 -18.59
N PRO A 158 2.86 20.06 -17.80
CA PRO A 158 3.35 21.34 -18.29
C PRO A 158 4.42 21.19 -19.38
N LEU A 159 5.25 20.13 -19.30
CA LEU A 159 6.31 19.87 -20.27
C LEU A 159 5.72 19.53 -21.65
N TRP A 160 4.62 18.78 -21.67
CA TRP A 160 3.89 18.46 -22.90
C TRP A 160 3.24 19.69 -23.54
N TRP A 161 2.63 20.56 -22.74
CA TRP A 161 2.05 21.82 -23.22
C TRP A 161 3.11 22.78 -23.78
N ALA A 162 4.30 22.84 -23.16
CA ALA A 162 5.41 23.63 -23.67
C ALA A 162 5.90 23.14 -25.05
N LEU A 163 6.00 21.81 -25.23
CA LEU A 163 6.38 21.21 -26.52
C LEU A 163 5.35 21.50 -27.62
N LEU A 164 4.05 21.34 -27.32
CA LEU A 164 2.98 21.65 -28.27
C LEU A 164 2.93 23.14 -28.62
N GLY A 165 3.11 24.03 -27.64
CA GLY A 165 3.20 25.47 -27.86
C GLY A 165 4.38 25.85 -28.74
N GLY A 166 5.57 25.27 -28.48
CA GLY A 166 6.76 25.48 -29.29
C GLY A 166 6.59 25.03 -30.73
N ALA A 167 6.01 23.85 -30.96
CA ALA A 167 5.71 23.35 -32.30
C ALA A 167 4.74 24.27 -33.05
N GLY A 168 3.72 24.81 -32.37
CA GLY A 168 2.79 25.77 -32.93
C GLY A 168 3.47 27.07 -33.41
N ILE A 169 4.38 27.62 -32.61
CA ILE A 169 5.14 28.83 -32.98
C ILE A 169 5.99 28.58 -34.24
N VAL A 170 6.68 27.44 -34.32
CA VAL A 170 7.50 27.08 -35.48
C VAL A 170 6.64 27.00 -36.75
N LEU A 171 5.46 26.38 -36.67
CA LEU A 171 4.54 26.30 -37.81
C LEU A 171 4.03 27.68 -38.25
N CYS A 172 3.76 28.59 -37.31
CA CYS A 172 3.38 29.97 -37.62
C CYS A 172 4.50 30.73 -38.34
N ILE A 173 5.76 30.55 -37.92
CA ILE A 173 6.93 31.17 -38.57
C ILE A 173 7.08 30.64 -40.00
N ILE A 174 6.96 29.32 -40.19
CA ILE A 174 7.04 28.70 -41.53
C ILE A 174 5.92 29.25 -42.43
N ALA A 175 4.69 29.31 -41.94
CA ALA A 175 3.56 29.85 -42.70
C ALA A 175 3.77 31.33 -43.08
N PHE A 176 4.32 32.13 -42.18
CA PHE A 176 4.63 33.53 -42.44
C PHE A 176 5.74 33.70 -43.49
N ILE A 177 6.80 32.89 -43.44
CA ILE A 177 7.86 32.88 -44.46
C ILE A 177 7.28 32.45 -45.82
N CYS A 178 6.45 31.41 -45.87
CA CYS A 178 5.78 30.99 -47.11
C CYS A 178 4.90 32.11 -47.68
N TRP A 179 4.20 32.86 -46.82
CA TRP A 179 3.40 34.00 -47.24
C TRP A 179 4.25 35.14 -47.82
N LEU A 180 5.37 35.47 -47.17
CA LEU A 180 6.33 36.47 -47.66
C LEU A 180 6.92 36.08 -49.02
N ILE A 181 7.33 34.81 -49.19
CA ILE A 181 7.86 34.31 -50.47
C ILE A 181 6.80 34.41 -51.55
N ARG A 182 5.55 34.01 -51.26
CA ARG A 182 4.44 34.11 -52.21
C ARG A 182 4.18 35.57 -52.61
N TYR A 183 4.19 36.49 -51.65
CA TYR A 183 4.01 37.92 -51.89
C TYR A 183 5.12 38.46 -52.80
N TYR A 184 6.39 38.13 -52.50
CA TYR A 184 7.52 38.51 -53.34
C TYR A 184 7.43 37.94 -54.74
N ALA A 185 7.07 36.66 -54.89
CA ALA A 185 6.95 35.99 -56.19
C ALA A 185 5.85 36.61 -57.07
N TRP A 186 4.73 37.02 -56.47
CA TRP A 186 3.67 37.75 -57.17
C TRP A 186 4.12 39.14 -57.59
N ASN A 187 4.78 39.89 -56.69
CA ASN A 187 5.22 41.26 -57.00
C ASN A 187 6.39 41.29 -57.99
N TRP A 188 7.22 40.23 -58.04
CA TRP A 188 8.37 40.15 -58.91
C TRP A 188 8.02 40.26 -60.40
N ARG A 189 6.86 39.73 -60.83
CA ARG A 189 6.39 39.90 -62.21
C ARG A 189 6.15 41.36 -62.57
N GLY A 190 5.50 42.12 -61.68
CA GLY A 190 5.26 43.55 -61.89
C GLY A 190 6.57 44.34 -62.00
N ILE A 191 7.54 44.06 -61.13
CA ILE A 191 8.86 44.71 -61.15
C ILE A 191 9.63 44.37 -62.44
N LEU A 192 9.51 43.14 -62.96
CA LEU A 192 10.16 42.74 -64.20
C LEU A 192 9.61 43.53 -65.40
N GLU A 193 8.28 43.63 -65.48
CA GLU A 193 7.60 44.39 -66.54
C GLU A 193 7.93 45.89 -66.49
N GLU A 194 8.06 46.48 -65.29
CA GLU A 194 8.48 47.87 -65.15
C GLU A 194 9.93 48.09 -65.61
N LYS A 195 10.84 47.16 -65.26
CA LYS A 195 12.24 47.21 -65.74
C LYS A 195 12.33 47.06 -67.25
N GLU A 196 11.53 46.20 -67.87
CA GLU A 196 11.47 46.06 -69.33
C GLU A 196 10.95 47.33 -69.99
N ARG A 197 9.89 47.95 -69.45
CA ARG A 197 9.39 49.24 -69.94
C ARG A 197 10.42 50.36 -69.83
N GLN A 198 11.19 50.44 -68.75
CA GLN A 198 12.27 51.42 -68.61
C GLN A 198 13.39 51.20 -69.63
N ARG A 199 13.79 49.94 -69.88
CA ARG A 199 14.81 49.62 -70.90
C ARG A 199 14.36 49.98 -72.31
N MET A 200 13.08 49.81 -72.62
CA MET A 200 12.51 50.21 -73.92
C MET A 200 12.58 51.73 -74.11
N LYS A 201 12.15 52.51 -73.11
CA LYS A 201 12.24 53.99 -73.16
C LYS A 201 13.68 54.48 -73.35
N LEU A 202 14.63 53.91 -72.61
CA LEU A 202 16.04 54.28 -72.73
C LEU A 202 16.60 53.95 -74.14
N ARG A 203 16.19 52.82 -74.72
CA ARG A 203 16.58 52.44 -76.08
C ARG A 203 16.05 53.44 -77.10
N ASP A 204 14.78 53.83 -77.00
CA ASP A 204 14.19 54.83 -77.89
C ASP A 204 14.91 56.18 -77.76
N GLU A 205 15.17 56.66 -76.54
CA GLU A 205 15.94 57.90 -76.30
C GLU A 205 17.35 57.85 -76.91
N THR A 206 18.05 56.71 -76.79
CA THR A 206 19.37 56.55 -77.42
C THR A 206 19.29 56.49 -78.94
N LEU A 207 18.25 55.90 -79.52
CA LEU A 207 18.01 55.86 -80.97
C LEU A 207 17.81 57.27 -81.53
N PHE A 208 17.00 58.10 -80.85
CA PHE A 208 16.81 59.50 -81.23
C PHE A 208 18.10 60.32 -81.14
N GLN A 209 19.00 60.02 -80.20
CA GLN A 209 20.32 60.69 -80.15
C GLN A 209 21.21 60.34 -81.35
N TYR A 210 21.17 59.10 -81.85
CA TYR A 210 21.97 58.70 -83.02
C TYR A 210 21.49 59.35 -84.32
N GLU A 211 20.19 59.59 -84.48
CA GLU A 211 19.64 60.30 -85.65
C GLU A 211 19.98 61.80 -85.69
N GLN A 212 20.46 62.35 -84.56
CA GLN A 212 20.79 63.78 -84.44
C GLN A 212 22.23 64.14 -84.89
N PHE A 213 23.03 63.15 -85.28
CA PHE A 213 24.37 63.37 -85.86
C PHE A 213 24.37 62.94 -87.34
N PRO A 214 24.32 63.89 -88.30
CA PRO A 214 24.44 63.61 -89.73
C PRO A 214 25.88 63.28 -90.18
#